data_AF-A0A6A8LQK1-F1
#
_entry.id   AF-A0A6A8LQK1-F1
#
_cell.length_a   1.000
_cell.length_b   1.000
_cell.length_c   1.000
_cell.angle_alpha   90.00
_cell.angle_beta   90.00
_cell.angle_gamma   90.00
#
_symmetry.space_group_name_H-M   'P 1'
#
loop_
_entity.id
_entity.type
_entity.pdbx_description
1 polymer ?
#
loop_
_entity_poly.entity_id
_entity_poly.type
_entity_poly.pdbx_seq_one_letter_code
_entity_poly.pdbx_strand_id
1 'polypeptide(L)'
;PYDTYSPSQNKHRTQIELMQKDGLLVELSQVSNLVAAISGKVSGDERFFFPKEMKSSEQQLELFSPIYSEFQSYLKNDTLIKK
;
A
#
# COMPACT_ATOMS: atom_id res chain seq x y z
N PRO A 1 -8.93 -8.87 -2.49
CA PRO A 1 -8.14 -8.13 -1.49
C PRO A 1 -7.12 -9.09 -0.87
N TYR A 2 -5.95 -8.60 -0.48
CA TYR A 2 -4.96 -9.41 0.23
C TYR A 2 -5.04 -9.10 1.72
N ASP A 3 -5.08 -10.14 2.54
CA ASP A 3 -5.12 -9.98 4.00
C ASP A 3 -3.72 -9.68 4.54
N THR A 4 -3.66 -8.83 5.56
CA THR A 4 -2.42 -8.60 6.31
C THR A 4 -2.29 -9.60 7.45
N TYR A 5 -1.07 -10.01 7.77
CA TYR A 5 -0.82 -10.88 8.90
C TYR A 5 -1.09 -10.15 10.22
N SER A 6 -2.11 -10.59 10.96
CA SER A 6 -2.59 -9.95 12.19
C SER A 6 -2.87 -11.00 13.27
N PRO A 7 -1.84 -11.48 13.99
CA PRO A 7 -1.96 -12.58 14.94
C PRO A 7 -2.75 -12.23 16.22
N SER A 8 -2.96 -10.94 16.50
CA SER A 8 -3.71 -10.43 17.66
C SER A 8 -5.23 -10.44 17.50
N GLN A 9 -5.75 -10.62 16.28
CA GLN A 9 -7.17 -10.88 16.11
C GLN A 9 -7.42 -12.28 16.67
N ASN A 10 -8.18 -12.39 17.77
CA ASN A 10 -8.51 -13.64 18.50
C ASN A 10 -9.25 -14.68 17.63
N LYS A 11 -8.61 -15.14 16.57
CA LYS A 11 -9.07 -16.12 15.59
C LYS A 11 -7.85 -16.99 15.28
N HIS A 12 -7.89 -18.26 15.66
CA HIS A 12 -6.82 -19.22 15.34
C HIS A 12 -6.40 -19.24 13.86
N ARG A 13 -7.28 -18.82 12.95
CA ARG A 13 -7.02 -18.75 11.51
C ARG A 13 -6.05 -17.62 11.09
N THR A 14 -5.72 -16.67 11.96
CA THR A 14 -4.81 -15.56 11.65
C THR A 14 -3.42 -15.71 12.27
N GLN A 15 -3.17 -16.80 13.00
CA GLN A 15 -1.91 -17.07 13.70
C GLN A 15 -1.09 -18.13 12.96
N ILE A 16 0.24 -17.99 13.01
CA ILE A 16 1.17 -19.03 12.61
C ILE A 16 1.85 -19.54 13.88
N GLU A 17 1.58 -20.79 14.23
CA GLU A 17 2.11 -21.45 15.41
C GLU A 17 3.38 -22.24 15.09
N LEU A 18 4.39 -22.10 15.93
CA LEU A 18 5.62 -22.88 15.88
C LEU A 18 5.64 -23.88 17.02
N MET A 19 5.87 -25.15 16.71
CA MET A 19 5.98 -26.20 17.73
C MET A 19 7.42 -26.30 18.25
N GLN A 20 7.59 -26.18 19.56
CA GLN A 20 8.85 -26.34 20.26
C GLN A 20 9.13 -27.82 20.56
N LYS A 21 10.37 -28.12 20.97
CA LYS A 21 10.83 -29.50 21.23
C LYS A 21 10.06 -30.20 22.37
N ASP A 22 9.52 -29.44 23.30
CA ASP A 22 8.67 -29.92 24.41
C ASP A 22 7.19 -30.07 24.02
N GLY A 23 6.84 -29.78 22.77
CA GLY A 23 5.49 -29.85 22.24
C GLY A 23 4.65 -28.58 22.47
N LEU A 24 5.19 -27.55 23.13
CA LEU A 24 4.49 -26.28 23.30
C LEU A 24 4.42 -25.51 21.97
N LEU A 25 3.30 -24.80 21.75
CA LEU A 25 3.12 -23.90 20.62
C LEU A 25 3.48 -22.47 21.03
N VAL A 26 4.17 -21.76 20.15
CA VAL A 26 4.45 -20.33 20.27
C VAL A 26 4.14 -19.61 18.97
N GLU A 27 3.51 -18.44 19.06
CA GLU A 27 3.14 -17.65 17.88
C GLU A 27 4.39 -17.02 17.24
N LEU A 28 4.46 -17.03 15.91
CA LEU A 28 5.64 -16.63 15.14
C LEU A 28 6.10 -15.19 15.40
N SER A 29 5.19 -14.22 15.50
CA SER A 29 5.54 -12.81 15.75
C SER A 29 6.07 -12.57 17.17
N GLN A 30 5.73 -13.41 18.14
CA GLN A 30 6.29 -13.34 19.50
C GLN A 30 7.79 -13.67 19.56
N VAL A 31 8.29 -14.47 18.60
CA VAL A 31 9.69 -14.95 18.61
C VAL A 31 10.55 -14.39 17.47
N SER A 32 9.94 -13.73 16.48
CA SER A 32 10.66 -13.13 15.34
C SER A 32 10.47 -11.62 15.29
N ASN A 33 11.53 -10.89 15.63
CA ASN A 33 11.55 -9.41 15.57
C ASN A 33 11.23 -8.89 14.15
N LEU A 34 11.67 -9.59 13.11
CA LEU A 34 11.37 -9.23 11.72
C LEU A 34 9.88 -9.35 11.45
N VAL A 35 9.27 -10.48 11.82
CA VAL A 35 7.84 -10.73 11.60
C VAL A 35 7.01 -9.76 12.43
N ALA A 36 7.37 -9.53 13.69
CA ALA A 36 6.73 -8.51 14.54
C ALA A 36 6.76 -7.11 13.90
N ALA A 37 7.89 -6.72 13.30
CA ALA A 37 8.06 -5.42 12.67
C ALA A 37 7.20 -5.21 11.40
N ILE A 38 6.72 -6.28 10.76
CA ILE A 38 5.87 -6.20 9.54
C ILE A 38 4.41 -6.62 9.80
N SER A 39 4.13 -7.26 10.93
CA SER A 39 2.78 -7.69 11.31
C SER A 39 1.86 -6.50 11.56
N GLY A 40 0.59 -6.62 11.16
CA GLY A 40 -0.44 -5.59 11.36
C GLY A 40 -0.23 -4.29 10.57
N LYS A 41 0.82 -4.18 9.76
CA LYS A 41 1.04 -3.02 8.89
C LYS A 41 0.13 -3.12 7.67
N VAL A 42 -0.98 -2.40 7.71
CA VAL A 42 -1.81 -2.15 6.54
C VAL A 42 -1.13 -1.09 5.69
N SER A 43 -0.45 -1.52 4.63
CA SER A 43 0.01 -0.60 3.58
C SER A 43 -1.10 -0.49 2.53
N GLY A 44 -2.01 0.46 2.75
CA GLY A 44 -2.94 0.89 1.70
C GLY A 44 -2.28 1.97 0.85
N ASP A 45 -2.43 1.87 -0.47
CA ASP A 45 -2.04 2.91 -1.41
C ASP A 45 -3.32 3.53 -1.99
N GLU A 46 -3.54 4.82 -1.75
CA GLU A 46 -4.67 5.56 -2.31
C GLU A 46 -4.29 6.10 -3.68
N ARG A 47 -4.93 5.56 -4.73
CA ARG A 47 -4.63 5.91 -6.11
C ARG A 47 -5.74 6.73 -6.73
N PHE A 48 -5.35 7.84 -7.32
CA PHE A 48 -6.19 8.58 -8.25
C PHE A 48 -5.87 8.15 -9.68
N PHE A 49 -6.85 7.56 -10.36
CA PHE A 49 -6.69 7.09 -11.74
C PHE A 49 -7.17 8.15 -12.73
N PHE A 50 -6.37 8.39 -13.77
CA PHE A 50 -6.67 9.36 -14.82
C PHE A 50 -6.13 8.86 -16.18
N PRO A 51 -6.67 9.35 -17.31
CA PRO A 51 -6.16 9.03 -18.63
C PRO A 51 -4.70 9.46 -18.79
N LYS A 52 -3.86 8.60 -19.39
CA LYS A 52 -2.42 8.85 -19.56
C LYS A 52 -2.15 10.13 -20.36
N GLU A 53 -3.06 10.46 -21.27
CA GLU A 53 -3.05 11.64 -22.12
C GLU A 53 -2.98 12.93 -21.31
N MET A 54 -3.45 12.94 -20.05
CA MET A 54 -3.35 14.11 -19.16
C MET A 54 -1.91 14.45 -18.77
N LYS A 55 -0.96 13.50 -18.89
CA LYS A 55 0.48 13.66 -18.59
C LYS A 55 1.34 13.88 -19.85
N SER A 56 0.81 13.65 -21.05
CA SER A 56 1.61 13.56 -22.29
C SER A 56 1.67 14.89 -23.02
N SER A 57 2.86 15.42 -23.27
CA SER A 57 3.06 16.68 -24.03
C SER A 57 3.14 16.51 -25.55
N GLU A 58 3.23 15.27 -26.05
CA GLU A 58 3.63 15.01 -27.46
C GLU A 58 2.47 14.91 -28.45
N GLN A 59 1.20 14.91 -28.01
CA GLN A 59 0.03 14.68 -28.87
C GLN A 59 -1.21 15.48 -28.46
N GLN A 60 -1.02 16.58 -27.71
CA GLN A 60 -2.14 17.37 -27.20
C GLN A 60 -2.54 18.46 -28.20
N LEU A 61 -3.84 18.55 -28.50
CA LEU A 61 -4.41 19.69 -29.19
C LEU A 61 -4.08 20.96 -28.39
N GLU A 62 -3.43 21.95 -29.02
CA GLU A 62 -3.05 23.21 -28.35
C GLU A 62 -4.23 23.88 -27.64
N LEU A 63 -5.45 23.69 -28.17
CA LEU A 63 -6.70 24.18 -27.60
C LEU A 63 -6.89 23.82 -26.11
N PHE A 64 -6.39 22.67 -25.67
CA PHE A 64 -6.55 22.18 -24.30
C PHE A 64 -5.29 22.31 -23.43
N SER A 65 -4.23 22.92 -23.97
CA SER A 65 -2.96 23.13 -23.24
C SER A 65 -3.12 23.78 -21.85
N PRO A 66 -3.98 24.79 -21.66
CA PRO A 66 -4.19 25.37 -20.32
C PRO A 66 -4.74 24.37 -19.30
N ILE A 67 -5.68 23.51 -19.72
CA ILE A 67 -6.32 22.50 -18.87
C ILE A 67 -5.30 21.44 -18.47
N TYR A 68 -4.48 20.98 -19.42
CA TYR A 68 -3.44 19.99 -19.13
C TYR A 68 -2.35 20.53 -18.20
N SER A 69 -1.95 21.79 -18.40
CA SER A 69 -0.98 22.46 -17.54
C SER A 69 -1.51 22.63 -16.12
N GLU A 70 -2.77 23.03 -15.98
CA GLU A 70 -3.42 23.11 -14.67
C GLU A 70 -3.52 21.74 -14.01
N PHE A 71 -3.98 20.70 -14.71
CA PHE A 71 -4.05 19.35 -14.17
C PHE A 71 -2.70 18.85 -13.67
N GLN A 72 -1.64 18.97 -14.48
CA GLN A 72 -0.29 18.52 -14.13
C GLN A 72 0.29 19.25 -12.94
N SER A 73 -0.12 20.50 -12.70
CA SER A 73 0.33 21.26 -11.54
C SER A 73 -0.18 20.74 -10.18
N TYR A 74 -1.15 19.83 -10.17
CA TYR A 74 -1.58 19.09 -8.97
C TYR A 74 -0.82 17.77 -8.78
N LEU A 75 0.11 17.42 -9.69
CA LEU A 75 0.90 16.21 -9.63
C LEU A 75 2.37 16.53 -9.33
N LYS A 76 2.94 15.90 -8.30
CA LYS A 76 4.37 16.03 -7.98
C LYS A 76 4.90 14.71 -7.42
N ASN A 77 6.03 14.23 -7.96
CA ASN A 77 6.67 12.97 -7.55
C ASN A 77 5.67 11.78 -7.49
N ASP A 78 4.83 11.67 -8.53
CA ASP A 78 3.76 10.67 -8.64
C ASP A 78 2.73 10.67 -7.49
N THR A 79 2.60 11.81 -6.78
CA THR A 79 1.59 12.05 -5.75
C THR A 79 0.73 13.26 -6.08
N LEU A 80 -0.50 13.28 -5.53
CA LEU A 80 -1.38 14.44 -5.58
C LEU A 80 -0.97 15.47 -4.53
N ILE A 81 -0.90 16.74 -4.93
CA ILE A 81 -0.64 17.87 -4.04
C ILE A 81 -1.83 18.84 -4.02
N LYS A 82 -2.09 19.44 -2.86
CA LYS A 82 -2.99 20.60 -2.75
C LYS A 82 -2.19 21.87 -2.98
N LYS A 83 -2.80 22.82 -3.70
CA LYS A 83 -2.26 24.18 -3.86
C LYS A 83 -2.76 25.09 -2.76
#